data_AF-A0A8T8SCQ3-F1
#
_entry.id   AF-A0A8T8SCQ3-F1
#
_cell.length_a   1.000
_cell.length_b   1.000
_cell.length_c   1.000
_cell.angle_alpha   90.00
_cell.angle_beta   90.00
_cell.angle_gamma   90.00
#
_symmetry.space_group_name_H-M   'P 1'
#
loop_
_entity.id
_entity.type
_entity.pdbx_description
1 polymer ?
#
loop_
_entity_poly.entity_id
_entity_poly.type
_entity_poly.pdbx_seq_one_letter_code
_entity_poly.pdbx_strand_id
1 'polypeptide(L)'
;MDSVLKIVHPSAYGRIKGDLLKIVNDQRGSSVSQYFTMESMRVDPQSLMSETTGTLHTMVGRQEVGAVKRTFRFDWNYTGVELRLIGFGIVVPNKPGEDAPIGATEPASQ
;
A
#
# COMPACT_ATOMS: atom_id res chain seq x y z
N MET A 1 -11.06 -8.46 3.45
CA MET A 1 -10.08 -9.42 2.86
C MET A 1 -10.45 -9.80 1.44
N ASP A 2 -11.66 -10.33 1.20
CA ASP A 2 -12.04 -10.90 -0.10
C ASP A 2 -11.93 -9.93 -1.29
N SER A 3 -12.21 -8.64 -1.09
CA SER A 3 -12.10 -7.65 -2.17
C SER A 3 -10.68 -7.48 -2.72
N VAL A 4 -9.66 -7.58 -1.86
CA VAL A 4 -8.25 -7.49 -2.28
C VAL A 4 -7.83 -8.78 -2.98
N LEU A 5 -8.20 -9.93 -2.43
CA LEU A 5 -7.83 -11.23 -3.00
C LEU A 5 -8.43 -11.48 -4.39
N LYS A 6 -9.56 -10.83 -4.73
CA LYS A 6 -10.19 -10.91 -6.07
C LYS A 6 -9.36 -10.30 -7.20
N ILE A 7 -8.52 -9.30 -6.89
CA ILE A 7 -7.72 -8.57 -7.89
C ILE A 7 -6.26 -9.05 -7.94
N VAL A 8 -5.88 -9.99 -7.07
CA VAL A 8 -4.51 -10.49 -6.95
C VAL A 8 -4.19 -11.51 -8.05
N HIS A 9 -2.96 -11.48 -8.56
CA HIS A 9 -2.47 -12.48 -9.49
C HIS A 9 -2.34 -13.87 -8.83
N PRO A 10 -2.72 -14.98 -9.50
CA PRO A 10 -2.66 -16.32 -8.91
C PRO A 10 -1.29 -16.69 -8.31
N SER A 11 -0.20 -16.27 -8.95
CA SER A 11 1.17 -16.54 -8.45
C SER A 11 1.52 -15.80 -7.16
N ALA A 12 0.88 -14.67 -6.86
CA ALA A 12 1.10 -13.87 -5.66
C ALA A 12 0.07 -14.14 -4.55
N TYR A 13 -0.99 -14.91 -4.86
CA TYR A 13 -2.13 -15.13 -3.97
C TYR A 13 -1.74 -15.69 -2.60
N GLY A 14 -0.86 -16.69 -2.56
CA GLY A 14 -0.43 -17.32 -1.31
C GLY A 14 0.31 -16.35 -0.39
N ARG A 15 1.22 -15.54 -0.95
CA ARG A 15 1.99 -14.53 -0.21
C ARG A 15 1.09 -13.43 0.33
N ILE A 16 0.30 -12.81 -0.55
CA ILE A 16 -0.59 -11.69 -0.18
C ILE A 16 -1.66 -12.13 0.83
N LYS A 17 -2.22 -13.34 0.68
CA LYS A 17 -3.13 -13.91 1.67
C LYS A 17 -2.44 -14.10 3.02
N GLY A 18 -1.19 -14.57 3.03
CA GLY A 18 -0.40 -14.71 4.26
C GLY A 18 -0.19 -13.37 4.97
N ASP A 19 0.22 -12.33 4.23
CA ASP A 19 0.44 -11.00 4.77
C ASP A 19 -0.86 -10.39 5.33
N LEU A 20 -1.97 -10.54 4.60
CA LEU A 20 -3.29 -10.10 5.07
C LEU A 20 -3.75 -10.87 6.32
N LEU A 21 -3.54 -12.19 6.39
CA LEU A 21 -3.89 -13.00 7.56
C LEU A 21 -3.09 -12.59 8.79
N LYS A 22 -1.81 -12.25 8.62
CA LYS A 22 -0.99 -11.69 9.70
C LYS A 22 -1.59 -10.39 10.22
N ILE A 23 -1.88 -9.43 9.34
CA ILE A 23 -2.47 -8.13 9.71
C ILE A 23 -3.80 -8.32 10.45
N VAL A 24 -4.67 -9.21 9.97
CA VAL A 24 -5.97 -9.46 10.62
C VAL A 24 -5.81 -10.17 11.97
N ASN A 25 -4.87 -11.11 12.10
CA ASN A 25 -4.61 -11.75 13.39
C ASN A 25 -4.01 -10.76 14.39
N ASP A 26 -3.12 -9.87 13.97
CA ASP A 26 -2.55 -8.82 14.81
C ASP A 26 -3.64 -7.83 15.30
N GLN A 27 -4.73 -7.69 14.54
CA GLN A 27 -5.90 -6.90 14.92
C GLN A 27 -6.94 -7.69 15.74
N ARG A 28 -6.92 -9.03 15.70
CA ARG A 28 -7.93 -9.89 16.35
C ARG A 28 -7.66 -10.00 17.85
N GLY A 29 -8.50 -9.34 18.64
CA GLY A 29 -8.39 -9.29 20.10
C GLY A 29 -7.87 -7.94 20.63
N SER A 30 -7.54 -7.02 19.74
CA SER A 30 -7.19 -5.64 20.07
C SER A 30 -8.39 -4.74 19.78
N SER A 31 -8.75 -3.82 20.69
CA SER A 31 -9.69 -2.74 20.39
C SER A 31 -9.11 -1.72 19.39
N VAL A 32 -7.99 -2.05 18.74
CA VAL A 32 -7.31 -1.23 17.74
C VAL A 32 -8.00 -1.40 16.38
N SER A 33 -8.52 -0.30 15.85
CA SER A 33 -9.01 -0.19 14.47
C SER A 33 -8.15 0.79 13.71
N GLN A 34 -7.85 0.52 12.44
CA GLN A 34 -7.11 1.42 11.59
C GLN A 34 -7.90 1.75 10.33
N TYR A 35 -7.88 3.02 9.93
CA TYR A 35 -8.44 3.47 8.67
C TYR A 35 -7.49 4.47 8.01
N PHE A 36 -7.52 4.50 6.68
CA PHE A 36 -6.62 5.32 5.89
C PHE A 36 -7.41 6.40 5.16
N THR A 37 -7.07 7.65 5.43
CA THR A 37 -7.62 8.81 4.72
C THR A 37 -6.67 9.15 3.57
N MET A 38 -7.09 8.81 2.35
CA MET A 38 -6.32 9.11 1.14
C MET A 38 -6.27 10.63 0.89
N GLU A 39 -5.07 11.17 0.67
CA GLU A 39 -4.84 12.58 0.33
C GLU A 39 -4.48 12.74 -1.15
N SER A 40 -3.68 11.81 -1.69
CA SER A 40 -3.27 11.82 -3.09
C SER A 40 -3.02 10.42 -3.62
N MET A 41 -3.11 10.28 -4.94
CA MET A 41 -2.75 9.09 -5.68
C MET A 41 -1.89 9.47 -6.88
N ARG A 42 -0.87 8.67 -7.15
CA ARG A 42 -0.01 8.78 -8.33
C ARG A 42 0.04 7.45 -9.04
N VAL A 43 -0.02 7.47 -10.37
CA VAL A 43 0.01 6.26 -11.20
C VAL A 43 1.14 6.42 -12.19
N ASP A 44 1.98 5.39 -12.30
CA ASP A 44 3.01 5.26 -13.32
C ASP A 44 2.69 4.04 -14.21
N PRO A 45 2.06 4.27 -15.38
CA PRO A 45 1.73 3.21 -16.32
C PRO A 45 2.95 2.53 -16.96
N GLN A 46 4.13 3.17 -16.95
CA GLN A 46 5.34 2.61 -17.56
C GLN A 46 5.95 1.52 -16.68
N SER A 47 6.02 1.77 -15.37
CA SER A 47 6.50 0.80 -14.39
C SER A 47 5.39 -0.12 -13.85
N LEU A 48 4.13 0.10 -14.26
CA LEU A 48 2.95 -0.58 -13.71
C LEU A 48 2.85 -0.45 -12.18
N MET A 49 3.12 0.75 -11.68
CA MET A 49 3.06 1.06 -10.25
C MET A 49 2.01 2.13 -9.96
N SER A 50 1.41 2.07 -8.78
CA SER A 50 0.63 3.19 -8.25
C SER A 50 0.97 3.43 -6.80
N GLU A 51 1.02 4.68 -6.40
CA GLU A 51 1.22 5.09 -5.03
C GLU A 51 0.03 5.89 -4.51
N THR A 52 -0.28 5.69 -3.23
CA THR A 52 -1.30 6.46 -2.54
C THR A 52 -0.68 7.02 -1.26
N THR A 53 -0.74 8.33 -1.11
CA THR A 53 -0.29 9.02 0.10
C THR A 53 -1.49 9.50 0.89
N GLY A 54 -1.39 9.43 2.22
CA GLY A 54 -2.46 9.83 3.11
C GLY A 54 -2.10 9.59 4.57
N THR A 55 -3.10 9.72 5.43
CA THR A 55 -2.94 9.57 6.87
C THR A 55 -3.55 8.25 7.33
N LEU A 56 -2.74 7.40 7.97
CA LEU A 56 -3.18 6.18 8.63
C LEU A 56 -3.56 6.51 10.07
N HIS A 57 -4.86 6.50 10.33
CA HIS A 57 -5.45 6.72 11.64
C HIS A 57 -5.52 5.39 12.40
N THR A 58 -5.11 5.40 13.66
CA THR A 58 -5.18 4.26 14.58
C THR A 58 -6.05 4.65 15.76
N MET A 59 -7.14 3.92 15.93
CA MET A 59 -8.14 4.12 16.97
C MET A 59 -8.05 2.99 17.98
N VAL A 60 -8.13 3.27 19.28
CA VAL A 60 -8.38 2.28 20.33
C VAL A 60 -9.76 2.54 20.91
N GLY A 61 -10.71 1.66 20.62
CA GLY A 61 -12.12 1.89 20.94
C GLY A 61 -12.65 3.14 20.24
N ARG A 62 -12.88 4.22 20.99
CA ARG A 62 -13.38 5.51 20.47
C ARG A 62 -12.32 6.61 20.41
N GLN A 63 -11.11 6.34 20.88
CA GLN A 63 -10.04 7.34 20.97
C GLN A 63 -9.04 7.14 19.83
N GLU A 64 -8.66 8.23 19.17
CA GLU A 64 -7.52 8.22 18.27
C GLU A 64 -6.22 8.19 19.08
N VAL A 65 -5.40 7.18 18.83
CA VAL A 65 -4.10 6.98 19.51
C VAL A 65 -2.91 7.27 18.60
N GLY A 66 -3.14 7.45 17.30
CA GLY A 66 -2.10 7.84 16.36
C GLY A 66 -2.65 8.17 14.98
N ALA A 67 -2.06 9.18 14.36
CA ALA A 67 -2.30 9.56 12.98
C ALA A 67 -0.95 9.76 12.32
N VAL A 68 -0.63 8.92 11.32
CA VAL A 68 0.70 8.95 10.71
C VAL A 68 0.61 8.99 9.19
N LYS A 69 1.32 9.94 8.59
CA LYS A 69 1.44 10.04 7.14
C LYS A 69 2.19 8.83 6.59
N ARG A 70 1.60 8.17 5.59
CA ARG A 70 2.10 6.97 4.94
C ARG A 70 1.86 7.05 3.45
N THR A 71 2.80 6.46 2.70
CA THR A 71 2.64 6.19 1.27
C THR A 71 2.62 4.69 1.07
N PHE A 72 1.59 4.19 0.40
CA PHE A 72 1.49 2.79 -0.01
C PHE A 72 1.75 2.67 -1.50
N ARG A 73 2.57 1.70 -1.90
CA ARG A 73 2.82 1.33 -3.29
C ARG A 73 2.07 0.05 -3.62
N PHE A 74 1.52 0.02 -4.81
CA PHE A 74 0.86 -1.12 -5.42
C PHE A 74 1.60 -1.44 -6.71
N ASP A 75 2.04 -2.68 -6.85
CA ASP A 75 2.70 -3.18 -8.04
C ASP A 75 1.70 -3.99 -8.85
N TRP A 76 1.60 -3.68 -10.13
CA TRP A 76 0.65 -4.28 -11.05
C TRP A 76 1.37 -5.10 -12.10
N ASN A 77 0.70 -6.15 -12.57
CA ASN A 77 1.13 -6.89 -13.74
C ASN A 77 -0.01 -6.95 -14.74
N TYR A 78 0.32 -6.74 -16.02
CA TYR A 78 -0.63 -6.89 -17.10
C TYR A 78 -0.74 -8.37 -17.47
N THR A 79 -1.93 -8.94 -17.32
CA THR A 79 -2.21 -10.36 -17.63
C THR A 79 -3.32 -10.43 -18.65
N GLY A 80 -2.98 -10.59 -19.94
CA GLY A 80 -3.97 -10.62 -21.03
C GLY A 80 -4.61 -9.26 -21.28
N VAL A 81 -5.80 -9.01 -20.70
CA VAL A 81 -6.57 -7.75 -20.83
C VAL A 81 -6.89 -7.10 -19.48
N GLU A 82 -6.33 -7.63 -18.39
CA GLU A 82 -6.61 -7.19 -17.03
C GLU A 82 -5.32 -6.82 -16.30
N LEU A 83 -5.41 -5.81 -15.44
CA LEU A 83 -4.37 -5.50 -14.46
C LEU A 83 -4.61 -6.35 -13.22
N ARG A 84 -3.58 -7.07 -12.79
CA ARG A 84 -3.60 -7.87 -11.57
C ARG A 84 -2.58 -7.32 -10.59
N LEU A 85 -2.99 -7.21 -9.32
CA LEU A 85 -2.10 -6.80 -8.24
C LEU A 85 -1.09 -7.92 -7.95
N ILE A 86 0.19 -7.60 -7.98
CA ILE A 86 1.29 -8.52 -7.69
C ILE A 86 2.08 -8.15 -6.44
N GLY A 87 1.99 -6.89 -5.99
CA GLY A 87 2.70 -6.38 -4.83
C GLY A 87 1.93 -5.27 -4.14
N PHE A 88 2.06 -5.20 -2.81
CA PHE A 88 1.52 -4.14 -1.98
C PHE A 88 2.43 -3.92 -0.78
N GLY A 89 2.78 -2.67 -0.49
CA GLY A 89 3.69 -2.35 0.61
C GLY A 89 3.69 -0.88 1.01
N ILE A 90 4.26 -0.60 2.18
CA ILE A 90 4.55 0.77 2.62
C ILE A 90 5.86 1.20 1.96
N VAL A 91 5.86 2.37 1.32
CA VAL A 91 7.08 3.02 0.87
C VAL A 91 7.78 3.59 2.11
N VAL A 92 8.85 2.94 2.55
CA VAL A 92 9.71 3.45 3.60
C VAL A 92 10.81 4.25 2.89
N PRO A 93 10.95 5.56 3.12
CA PRO A 93 12.05 6.32 2.55
C PRO A 93 13.36 5.89 3.22
N ASN A 94 13.93 4.77 2.79
CA ASN A 94 15.22 4.27 3.25
C ASN A 94 16.14 4.17 2.03
N LYS A 95 17.12 5.08 2.00
CA LYS A 95 18.15 5.29 0.97
C LYS A 95 17.67 5.88 -0.37
N PRO A 96 18.47 6.78 -0.98
CA PRO A 96 18.19 7.33 -2.29
C PRO A 96 18.36 6.24 -3.35
N GLY A 97 17.28 5.93 -4.08
CA GLY A 97 17.35 5.17 -5.34
C GLY A 97 16.34 4.03 -5.51
N GLU A 98 16.00 3.28 -4.45
CA GLU A 98 15.23 2.02 -4.60
C GLU A 98 13.76 2.15 -4.13
N ASP A 99 13.53 2.89 -3.04
CA ASP A 99 12.21 3.09 -2.42
C ASP A 99 11.74 4.56 -2.45
N ALA A 100 12.23 5.33 -3.43
CA ALA A 100 11.81 6.72 -3.57
C ALA A 100 10.36 6.80 -4.05
N PRO A 101 9.49 7.64 -3.44
CA PRO A 101 8.14 7.84 -3.93
C PRO A 101 8.17 8.34 -5.38
N ILE A 102 7.19 7.92 -6.18
CA ILE A 102 7.09 8.27 -7.60
C ILE A 102 7.08 9.80 -7.70
N GLY A 103 8.10 10.38 -8.35
CA GLY A 103 8.26 11.84 -8.49
C GLY A 103 9.27 12.50 -7.55
N ALA A 104 10.03 11.75 -6.74
CA ALA A 104 11.15 12.28 -5.97
C ALA A 104 12.40 12.62 -6.80
N THR A 105 12.34 12.51 -8.13
CA THR A 105 13.40 13.04 -9.00
C THR A 105 13.26 14.56 -9.03
N GLU A 106 14.14 15.24 -8.30
CA GLU A 106 14.27 16.71 -8.33
C GLU A 106 14.36 17.21 -9.79
N PRO A 107 13.75 18.37 -10.11
CA PRO A 107 14.05 19.04 -11.38
C PRO A 107 15.54 19.38 -11.39
N ALA A 108 16.24 19.03 -12.47
CA ALA A 108 17.61 19.42 -12.69
C ALA A 108 17.77 20.93 -12.48
N SER A 109 18.47 21.31 -11.41
CA SER A 109 18.91 22.68 -11.20
C SER A 109 19.85 23.08 -12.35
N GLN A 110 19.55 24.24 -12.96
CA GLN A 110 20.33 24.90 -14.01
C GLN A 110 21.73 25.28 -13.54
#